data_AF-A0AA39SA83-F1
#
_entry.id   AF-A0AA39SA83-F1
#
_cell.length_a   1.000
_cell.length_b   1.000
_cell.length_c   1.000
_cell.angle_alpha   90.00
_cell.angle_beta   90.00
_cell.angle_gamma   90.00
#
_symmetry.space_group_name_H-M   'P 1'
#
loop_
_entity.id
_entity.type
_entity.pdbx_description
1 polymer ?
#
loop_
_entity_poly.entity_id
_entity_poly.type
_entity_poly.pdbx_seq_one_letter_code
_entity_poly.pdbx_strand_id
1 'polypeptide(L)'
;MLHKLYGDDWKKQIQNFQLQNPNVVVRDSSNAIEQLHNRISMLEVVSELDMENQTETLGIPKQILIYNHETLFDCSAWELMKFPVIAKPLVAYGSAKSHKKASILCSISCFFFFFFF
;
A
#
# COMPACT_ATOMS: atom_id res chain seq x y z
N MET A 1 -18.88 8.31 -15.48
CA MET A 1 -17.86 7.37 -15.99
C MET A 1 -17.25 6.67 -14.79
N LEU A 2 -17.19 5.34 -14.76
CA LEU A 2 -16.62 4.56 -13.66
C LEU A 2 -15.54 3.67 -14.26
N HIS A 3 -14.29 3.87 -13.86
CA HIS A 3 -13.14 3.32 -14.57
C HIS A 3 -11.94 3.16 -13.63
N LYS A 4 -11.07 2.19 -13.93
CA LYS A 4 -9.85 1.87 -13.18
C LYS A 4 -8.71 1.51 -14.15
N LEU A 5 -8.23 2.48 -14.93
CA LEU A 5 -6.97 2.42 -15.69
C LEU A 5 -6.06 3.57 -15.28
N TYR A 6 -4.77 3.37 -15.50
CA TYR A 6 -3.68 4.19 -14.97
C TYR A 6 -2.70 4.57 -16.09
N GLY A 7 -1.93 5.63 -15.87
CA GLY A 7 -0.88 6.08 -16.79
C GLY A 7 -1.09 7.51 -17.29
N ASP A 8 -0.03 8.11 -17.83
CA ASP A 8 -0.03 9.54 -18.20
C ASP A 8 -0.98 9.87 -19.35
N ASP A 9 -1.12 8.97 -20.31
CA ASP A 9 -2.07 9.14 -21.41
C ASP A 9 -3.51 9.14 -20.91
N TRP A 10 -3.81 8.30 -19.92
CA TRP A 10 -5.11 8.29 -19.27
C TRP A 10 -5.38 9.59 -18.50
N LYS A 11 -4.38 10.08 -17.74
CA LYS A 11 -4.48 11.36 -17.02
C LYS A 11 -4.84 12.50 -17.99
N LYS A 12 -4.16 12.56 -19.15
CA LYS A 12 -4.44 13.54 -20.21
C LYS A 12 -5.85 13.40 -20.79
N GLN A 13 -6.32 12.18 -21.02
CA GLN A 13 -7.68 11.93 -21.54
C GLN A 13 -8.75 12.43 -20.58
N ILE A 14 -8.62 12.17 -19.27
CA ILE A 14 -9.56 12.66 -18.26
C ILE A 14 -9.55 14.18 -18.18
N GLN A 15 -8.38 14.80 -18.17
CA GLN A 15 -8.27 16.27 -18.16
C GLN A 15 -8.97 16.89 -19.37
N ASN A 16 -8.70 16.36 -20.57
CA ASN A 16 -9.36 16.83 -21.80
C ASN A 16 -10.87 16.61 -21.75
N PHE A 17 -11.33 15.46 -21.23
CA PHE A 17 -12.75 15.17 -21.09
C PHE A 17 -13.46 16.12 -20.12
N GLN A 18 -12.83 16.46 -18.99
CA GLN A 18 -13.37 17.43 -18.03
C GLN A 18 -13.44 18.84 -18.60
N LEU A 19 -12.46 19.26 -19.40
CA LEU A 19 -12.49 20.56 -20.09
C LEU A 19 -13.69 20.69 -21.03
N GLN A 20 -14.07 19.60 -21.70
CA GLN A 20 -15.22 19.57 -22.60
C GLN A 20 -16.55 19.36 -21.85
N ASN A 21 -16.51 18.89 -20.60
CA ASN A 21 -17.69 18.49 -19.84
C ASN A 21 -17.58 18.99 -18.37
N PRO A 22 -17.71 20.30 -18.11
CA PRO A 22 -17.48 20.88 -16.79
C PRO A 22 -18.45 20.39 -15.72
N ASN A 23 -19.62 19.89 -16.12
CA ASN A 23 -20.63 19.34 -15.21
C ASN A 23 -20.35 17.89 -14.78
N VAL A 24 -19.32 17.24 -15.34
CA VAL A 24 -18.99 15.86 -14.98
C VAL A 24 -18.08 15.85 -13.76
N VAL A 25 -18.56 15.18 -12.71
CA VAL A 25 -17.78 14.93 -11.50
C VAL A 25 -16.85 13.74 -11.72
N VAL A 26 -15.56 13.94 -11.53
CA VAL A 26 -14.59 12.86 -11.40
C VAL A 26 -14.58 12.40 -9.94
N ARG A 27 -15.14 11.22 -9.69
CA ARG A 27 -15.03 10.54 -8.41
C ARG A 27 -13.68 9.83 -8.39
N ASP A 28 -12.87 10.18 -7.39
CA ASP A 28 -11.47 9.79 -7.23
C ASP A 28 -10.54 10.35 -8.31
N SER A 29 -9.78 11.40 -7.97
CA SER A 29 -8.85 12.02 -8.91
C SER A 29 -7.67 11.08 -9.22
N SER A 30 -7.04 11.26 -10.38
CA SER A 30 -5.85 10.46 -10.76
C SER A 30 -4.73 10.55 -9.70
N ASN A 31 -4.60 11.69 -9.01
CA ASN A 31 -3.63 11.86 -7.94
C ASN A 31 -3.99 11.04 -6.69
N ALA A 32 -5.26 11.10 -6.25
CA ALA A 32 -5.75 10.30 -5.12
C ALA A 32 -5.59 8.79 -5.38
N ILE A 33 -5.78 8.38 -6.64
CA ILE A 33 -5.57 6.99 -7.06
C ILE A 33 -4.09 6.60 -7.05
N GLU A 34 -3.20 7.50 -7.49
CA GLU A 34 -1.75 7.25 -7.56
C GLU A 34 -1.13 7.06 -6.16
N GLN A 35 -1.64 7.76 -5.15
CA GLN A 35 -1.26 7.55 -3.75
C GLN A 35 -1.52 6.12 -3.27
N LEU A 36 -2.48 5.40 -3.86
CA LEU A 36 -2.79 4.01 -3.50
C LEU A 36 -1.83 2.99 -4.13
N HIS A 37 -0.96 3.39 -5.06
CA HIS A 37 -0.03 2.48 -5.72
C HIS A 37 1.19 2.11 -4.88
N ASN A 38 1.47 2.88 -3.83
CA ASN A 38 2.52 2.62 -2.85
C ASN A 38 1.89 2.42 -1.47
N ARG A 39 2.26 1.33 -0.78
CA ARG A 39 1.64 1.00 0.51
C ARG A 39 1.99 1.98 1.63
N ILE A 40 3.14 2.64 1.56
CA ILE A 40 3.50 3.65 2.55
C ILE A 40 2.55 4.83 2.43
N SER A 41 2.44 5.43 1.24
CA SER A 41 1.53 6.56 1.00
C SER A 41 0.06 6.20 1.24
N MET A 42 -0.35 4.97 0.88
CA MET A 42 -1.69 4.50 1.17
C MET A 42 -1.98 4.43 2.67
N LEU A 43 -1.02 3.97 3.49
CA LEU A 43 -1.21 3.82 4.93
C LEU A 43 -1.00 5.14 5.68
N GLU A 44 -0.18 6.04 5.15
CA GLU A 44 -0.03 7.41 5.68
C GLU A 44 -1.38 8.14 5.74
N VAL A 45 -2.20 8.03 4.69
CA VAL A 45 -3.57 8.56 4.69
C VAL A 45 -4.41 7.97 5.83
N VAL A 46 -4.27 6.67 6.12
CA VAL A 46 -5.00 6.01 7.22
C VAL A 46 -4.59 6.55 8.58
N SER A 47 -3.31 6.90 8.78
CA SER A 47 -2.85 7.51 10.05
C SER A 47 -3.35 8.93 10.26
N GLU A 48 -3.73 9.64 9.19
CA GLU A 48 -4.25 11.01 9.26
C GLU A 48 -5.77 11.07 9.44
N LEU A 49 -6.46 9.93 9.36
CA LEU A 49 -7.92 9.88 9.56
C LEU A 49 -8.25 10.09 11.04
N ASP A 50 -8.87 11.22 11.34
CA ASP A 50 -9.48 11.48 12.64
C ASP A 50 -10.93 11.01 12.64
N MET A 51 -11.27 10.09 13.53
CA MET A 51 -12.64 9.63 13.73
C MET A 51 -13.19 10.25 15.01
N GLU A 52 -14.15 11.18 14.85
CA GLU A 52 -14.83 11.81 15.99
C GLU A 52 -15.61 10.80 16.87
N ASN A 53 -15.91 9.59 16.34
CA ASN A 53 -16.58 8.53 17.09
C ASN A 53 -15.57 7.64 17.85
N GLN A 54 -15.48 7.87 19.15
CA GLN A 54 -14.51 7.26 20.08
C GLN A 54 -14.74 5.76 20.38
N THR A 55 -15.74 5.11 19.77
CA THR A 55 -16.07 3.70 20.06
C THR A 55 -15.28 2.71 19.21
N GLU A 56 -14.69 3.15 18.11
CA GLU A 56 -13.92 2.30 17.19
C GLU A 56 -12.51 2.86 17.00
N THR A 57 -11.53 1.97 16.88
CA THR A 57 -10.15 2.36 16.59
C THR A 57 -9.82 2.03 15.14
N LEU A 58 -9.41 3.06 14.38
CA LEU A 58 -8.68 2.86 13.15
C LEU A 58 -7.19 2.89 13.48
N GLY A 59 -6.47 1.88 13.02
CA GLY A 59 -5.05 1.76 13.27
C GLY A 59 -4.38 0.98 12.18
N ILE A 60 -3.12 1.32 11.93
CA ILE A 60 -2.25 0.60 11.03
C ILE A 60 -1.56 -0.50 11.85
N PRO A 61 -1.66 -1.78 11.46
CA PRO A 61 -0.90 -2.84 12.11
C PRO A 61 0.60 -2.53 12.09
N LYS A 62 1.33 -2.93 13.14
CA LYS A 62 2.79 -2.80 13.17
C LYS A 62 3.39 -3.46 11.93
N GLN A 63 4.31 -2.75 11.29
CA GLN A 63 4.92 -3.16 10.03
C GLN A 63 6.34 -2.58 9.92
N ILE A 64 7.17 -3.25 9.14
CA ILE A 64 8.57 -2.86 8.88
C ILE A 64 8.76 -2.88 7.38
N LEU A 65 9.50 -1.91 6.86
CA LEU A 65 9.89 -1.87 5.46
C LEU A 65 11.29 -2.43 5.30
N ILE A 66 11.41 -3.48 4.50
CA ILE A 66 12.67 -4.16 4.22
C ILE A 66 13.12 -3.77 2.82
N TYR A 67 14.20 -2.99 2.74
CA TYR A 67 14.79 -2.56 1.46
C TYR A 67 15.96 -3.45 1.02
N ASN A 68 16.67 -4.02 1.98
CA ASN A 68 17.83 -4.86 1.75
C ASN A 68 17.82 -6.05 2.72
N HIS A 69 18.74 -6.99 2.50
CA HIS A 69 18.84 -8.18 3.32
C HIS A 69 19.37 -7.91 4.74
N GLU A 70 20.09 -6.80 4.96
CA GLU A 70 20.65 -6.45 6.27
C GLU A 70 19.54 -6.16 7.28
N THR A 71 18.47 -5.48 6.87
CA THR A 71 17.30 -5.20 7.73
C THR A 71 16.60 -6.48 8.21
N LEU A 72 16.81 -7.62 7.53
CA LEU A 72 16.24 -8.90 7.98
C LEU A 72 16.92 -9.44 9.23
N PHE A 73 18.20 -9.13 9.43
CA PHE A 73 19.01 -9.65 10.53
C PHE A 73 19.03 -8.70 11.74
N ASP A 74 18.41 -7.52 11.63
CA ASP A 74 18.25 -6.61 12.75
C ASP A 74 17.15 -7.10 13.68
N CYS A 75 17.52 -7.90 14.69
CA CYS A 75 16.59 -8.41 15.69
C CYS A 75 15.78 -7.30 16.38
N SER A 76 16.35 -6.11 16.57
CA SER A 76 15.66 -4.99 17.23
C SER A 76 14.46 -4.50 16.42
N ALA A 77 14.56 -4.54 15.08
CA ALA A 77 13.44 -4.21 14.21
C ALA A 77 12.26 -5.18 14.42
N TRP A 78 12.53 -6.46 14.71
CA TRP A 78 11.52 -7.51 14.85
C TRP A 78 10.88 -7.60 16.24
N GLU A 79 11.49 -7.02 17.29
CA GLU A 79 10.99 -7.11 18.68
C GLU A 79 9.54 -6.64 18.84
N LEU A 80 9.11 -5.71 17.99
CA LEU A 80 7.76 -5.16 18.02
C LEU A 80 6.73 -5.98 17.23
N MET A 81 7.17 -6.97 16.44
CA MET A 81 6.33 -7.81 15.58
C MET A 81 5.93 -9.11 16.29
N LYS A 82 4.66 -9.47 16.19
CA LYS A 82 4.15 -10.75 16.70
C LYS A 82 3.82 -11.67 15.52
N PHE A 83 4.20 -12.94 15.63
CA PHE A 83 3.83 -13.94 14.63
C PHE A 83 2.35 -14.32 14.73
N PRO A 84 1.71 -14.68 13.60
CA PRO A 84 2.27 -14.76 12.25
C PRO A 84 2.43 -13.39 11.56
N VAL A 85 3.51 -13.23 10.79
CA VAL A 85 3.76 -12.02 9.99
C VAL A 85 3.45 -12.30 8.51
N ILE A 86 2.87 -11.32 7.83
CA ILE A 86 2.53 -11.39 6.41
C ILE A 86 3.49 -10.49 5.63
N ALA A 87 4.28 -11.08 4.73
CA ALA A 87 5.10 -10.32 3.80
C ALA A 87 4.30 -9.99 2.55
N LYS A 88 4.35 -8.73 2.10
CA LYS A 88 3.92 -8.43 0.74
C LYS A 88 4.62 -7.22 0.10
N PRO A 89 4.62 -7.14 -1.24
CA PRO A 89 5.33 -6.12 -2.01
C PRO A 89 4.92 -4.69 -1.63
N LEU A 90 5.89 -3.76 -1.66
CA LEU A 90 5.63 -2.34 -1.48
C LEU A 90 4.70 -1.77 -2.55
N VAL A 91 4.81 -2.33 -3.76
CA VAL A 91 4.00 -1.99 -4.93
C VAL A 91 2.59 -2.56 -4.80
N ALA A 92 1.56 -1.73 -4.98
CA ALA A 92 0.14 -2.08 -4.80
C ALA A 92 -0.77 -1.83 -6.03
N TYR A 93 -0.21 -1.58 -7.22
CA TYR A 93 -0.98 -1.19 -8.42
C TYR A 93 -1.63 -2.33 -9.24
N GLY A 94 -1.75 -3.55 -8.68
CA GLY A 94 -2.51 -4.64 -9.32
C GLY A 94 -1.78 -5.48 -10.37
N SER A 95 -0.47 -5.31 -10.54
CA SER A 95 0.35 -6.21 -11.38
C SER A 95 0.51 -7.60 -10.76
N ALA A 96 0.82 -8.60 -11.58
CA ALA A 96 1.16 -9.95 -11.09
C ALA A 96 2.27 -9.94 -10.02
N LYS A 97 3.18 -8.95 -10.06
CA LYS A 97 4.20 -8.72 -9.03
C LYS A 97 3.62 -8.21 -7.71
N SER A 98 2.63 -7.31 -7.75
CA SER A 98 1.97 -6.74 -6.56
C SER A 98 1.11 -7.75 -5.77
N HIS A 99 0.73 -8.86 -6.41
CA HIS A 99 -0.13 -9.90 -5.84
C HIS A 99 0.62 -11.11 -5.26
N LYS A 100 1.95 -11.16 -5.34
CA LYS A 100 2.74 -12.17 -4.63
C LYS A 100 2.59 -11.94 -3.12
N LYS A 101 2.00 -12.91 -2.42
CA LYS A 101 1.83 -12.90 -0.96
C LYS A 101 2.51 -14.14 -0.39
N ALA A 102 3.21 -13.97 0.73
CA ALA A 102 3.77 -15.08 1.50
C ALA A 102 3.29 -14.97 2.95
N SER A 103 2.85 -16.08 3.52
CA SER A 103 2.53 -16.21 4.94
C SER A 103 3.63 -16.98 5.64
N ILE A 104 4.02 -16.52 6.82
CA ILE A 104 5.16 -17.07 7.53
C ILE A 104 4.70 -17.57 8.89
N LEU A 105 4.96 -18.85 9.15
CA LEU A 105 4.93 -19.46 10.46
C LEU A 105 6.38 -19.88 10.76
N CYS A 106 7.03 -19.29 11.76
CA CYS A 106 8.33 -19.77 12.21
C CYS A 106 8.31 -19.85 13.74
N SER A 107 8.31 -21.08 14.25
CA SER A 107 8.67 -21.40 15.62
C SER A 107 10.10 -21.92 15.59
N ILE A 108 11.02 -21.16 16.20
CA ILE A 108 12.41 -21.52 16.52
C ILE A 108 13.42 -21.27 15.37
N SER A 109 14.34 -20.35 15.67
CA SER A 109 15.73 -20.19 15.21
C SER A 109 16.07 -20.52 13.75
N CYS A 110 16.44 -19.46 13.03
CA CYS A 110 17.22 -19.44 11.79
C CYS A 110 16.48 -19.69 10.46
N PHE A 111 16.52 -18.61 9.66
CA PHE A 111 16.68 -18.53 8.20
C PHE A 111 15.49 -18.20 7.27
N PHE A 112 15.69 -17.04 6.62
CA PHE A 112 15.28 -16.53 5.30
C PHE A 112 13.83 -16.10 5.03
N PHE A 113 13.69 -14.78 4.78
CA PHE A 113 12.61 -14.21 3.96
C PHE A 113 13.15 -13.77 2.61
N PHE A 114 12.45 -14.18 1.55
CA PHE A 114 12.55 -13.60 0.20
C PHE A 114 11.47 -12.53 0.01
N PHE A 115 11.83 -11.42 -0.63
CA PHE A 115 11.50 -11.16 -2.05
C PHE A 115 12.31 -9.96 -2.58
N PHE A 116 13.12 -10.19 -3.62
CA PHE A 116 13.47 -9.19 -4.62
C PHE A 116 12.28 -9.01 -5.60
N PHE A 117 12.21 -7.83 -6.24
CA PHE A 117 11.19 -7.33 -7.19
C PHE A 117 10.58 -8.33 -8.20
#